data_AF-A0A1F9SAZ1-F1
#
_entry.id   AF-A0A1F9SAZ1-F1
#
_cell.length_a   1.000
_cell.length_b   1.000
_cell.length_c   1.000
_cell.angle_alpha   90.00
_cell.angle_beta   90.00
_cell.angle_gamma   90.00
#
_symmetry.space_group_name_H-M   'P 1'
#
loop_
_entity.id
_entity.type
_entity.pdbx_description
1 polymer ?
#
loop_
_entity_poly.entity_id
_entity_poly.type
_entity_poly.pdbx_seq_one_letter_code
_entity_poly.pdbx_strand_id
1 'polypeptide(L)'
;MLTKGAVEDLIMEHLSRSNGGSGATARQKTVPPARRVFLSDWELRKLCRPGDRTVTVPPNAILSPLSLDWIEYNGVKIVRQ
;
A
#
# COMPACT_ATOMS: atom_id res chain seq x y z
N MET A 1 1.26 -4.43 -31.48
CA MET A 1 1.68 -5.51 -30.56
C MET A 1 2.13 -4.87 -29.26
N LEU A 2 1.48 -5.19 -28.15
CA LEU A 2 1.82 -4.64 -26.83
C LEU A 2 3.07 -5.36 -26.34
N THR A 3 4.24 -4.77 -26.56
CA THR A 3 5.51 -5.31 -26.04
C THR A 3 5.60 -4.99 -24.56
N LYS A 4 6.32 -5.83 -23.81
CA LYS A 4 6.48 -5.69 -22.35
C LYS A 4 6.91 -4.27 -21.93
N GLY A 5 7.81 -3.64 -22.69
CA GLY A 5 8.26 -2.27 -22.43
C GLY A 5 7.15 -1.22 -22.57
N ALA A 6 6.20 -1.40 -23.49
CA ALA A 6 5.08 -0.48 -23.64
C ALA A 6 4.11 -0.51 -22.45
N VAL A 7 4.02 -1.66 -21.77
CA VAL A 7 3.23 -1.78 -20.54
C VAL A 7 3.96 -1.12 -19.36
N GLU A 8 5.29 -1.28 -19.29
CA GLU A 8 6.12 -0.66 -18.24
C GLU A 8 6.09 0.88 -18.33
N ASP A 9 6.21 1.45 -19.52
CA ASP A 9 6.12 2.90 -19.74
C ASP A 9 4.74 3.45 -19.37
N LEU A 10 3.66 2.74 -19.73
CA LEU A 10 2.29 3.16 -19.41
C LEU A 10 2.06 3.19 -17.89
N ILE A 11 2.62 2.22 -17.15
CA ILE A 11 2.53 2.15 -15.69
C ILE A 11 3.36 3.29 -15.06
N MET A 12 4.58 3.53 -15.54
CA MET A 12 5.42 4.63 -15.05
C MET A 12 4.80 6.00 -15.32
N GLU A 13 4.18 6.19 -16.49
CA GLU A 13 3.52 7.43 -16.85
C GLU A 13 2.31 7.71 -15.96
N HIS A 14 1.49 6.69 -15.66
CA HIS A 14 0.31 6.84 -14.82
C HIS A 14 0.66 7.12 -13.35
N LEU A 15 1.67 6.43 -12.82
CA LEU A 15 2.19 6.65 -11.46
C LEU A 15 2.80 8.05 -11.30
N SER A 16 3.50 8.54 -12.32
CA SER A 16 4.13 9.87 -12.31
C SER A 16 3.09 11.00 -12.38
N ARG A 17 2.04 10.84 -13.20
CA ARG A 17 0.93 11.79 -13.28
C ARG A 17 0.12 11.88 -11.99
N SER A 18 -0.03 10.76 -11.26
CA SER A 18 -0.75 10.75 -9.97
C SER A 18 -0.03 11.51 -8.85
N ASN A 19 1.23 11.91 -9.02
CA ASN A 19 2.03 12.61 -8.01
C ASN A 19 2.13 14.13 -8.23
N GLY A 20 1.41 14.67 -9.22
CA GLY A 20 1.42 16.10 -9.56
C GLY A 20 0.21 16.87 -9.02
N GLY A 21 0.21 17.19 -7.72
CA GLY A 21 -0.79 18.06 -7.09
C GLY A 21 -0.13 19.26 -6.40
N SER A 22 -0.07 20.41 -7.09
CA SER A 22 0.32 21.71 -6.54
C SER A 22 -0.62 22.18 -5.42
N GLY A 23 -0.05 22.70 -4.34
CA GLY A 23 -0.77 23.45 -3.31
C GLY A 23 0.19 24.09 -2.31
N ALA A 24 0.57 25.35 -2.54
CA ALA A 24 1.31 26.16 -1.59
C ALA A 24 0.39 26.61 -0.44
N THR A 25 0.79 26.40 0.82
CA THR A 25 0.66 27.38 1.94
C THR A 25 1.30 26.83 3.23
N ALA A 26 1.92 27.76 3.97
CA ALA A 26 2.42 27.68 5.36
C ALA A 26 3.60 26.73 5.67
N ARG A 27 4.73 27.33 6.10
CA ARG A 27 5.84 26.66 6.80
C ARG A 27 5.35 26.08 8.12
N GLN A 28 4.83 24.86 8.10
CA GLN A 28 4.76 24.00 9.28
C GLN A 28 5.90 22.99 9.20
N LYS A 29 6.57 22.80 10.34
CA LYS A 29 7.68 21.86 10.56
C LYS A 29 7.32 20.51 9.90
N THR A 30 7.98 20.20 8.79
CA THR A 30 7.65 19.05 7.95
C THR A 30 8.00 17.76 8.70
N VAL A 31 7.02 17.19 9.39
CA VAL A 31 7.00 15.74 9.59
C VAL A 31 7.11 15.16 8.18
N PRO A 32 8.12 14.33 7.87
CA PRO A 32 8.28 13.79 6.53
C PRO A 32 6.96 13.15 6.10
N PRO A 33 6.53 13.30 4.83
CA PRO A 33 5.29 12.70 4.37
C PRO A 33 5.34 11.24 4.76
N ALA A 34 4.38 10.80 5.58
CA ALA A 34 4.37 9.47 6.13
C ALA A 34 4.46 8.49 4.96
N ARG A 35 5.64 7.89 4.79
CA ARG A 35 5.94 7.05 3.63
C ARG A 35 4.88 5.98 3.57
N ARG A 36 4.17 5.89 2.44
CA ARG A 36 3.22 4.81 2.21
C ARG A 36 3.99 3.50 2.28
N VAL A 37 3.64 2.66 3.25
CA VAL A 37 4.29 1.37 3.46
C VAL A 37 3.50 0.34 2.67
N PHE A 38 4.08 -0.17 1.59
CA PHE A 38 3.47 -1.29 0.89
C PHE A 38 3.73 -2.57 1.68
N LEU A 39 2.67 -3.27 2.07
CA LEU A 39 2.75 -4.57 2.74
C LEU A 39 2.44 -5.66 1.72
N SER A 40 3.48 -6.43 1.41
CA SER A 40 3.38 -7.59 0.54
C SER A 40 2.69 -8.76 1.24
N ASP A 41 2.25 -9.74 0.45
CA ASP A 41 1.63 -10.97 0.95
C ASP A 41 2.50 -11.70 1.97
N TRP A 42 3.80 -11.77 1.70
CA TRP A 42 4.77 -12.39 2.58
C TRP A 42 4.87 -11.66 3.92
N GLU A 43 4.87 -10.34 3.92
CA GLU A 43 4.92 -9.53 5.15
C GLU A 43 3.63 -9.68 5.95
N LEU A 44 2.48 -9.70 5.29
CA LEU A 44 1.18 -9.90 5.95
C LEU A 44 1.08 -11.29 6.57
N ARG A 45 1.54 -12.34 5.87
CA ARG A 45 1.62 -13.71 6.42
C ARG A 45 2.58 -13.81 7.60
N LYS A 46 3.66 -13.03 7.61
CA LYS A 46 4.60 -12.99 8.73
C LYS A 46 4.02 -12.27 9.96
N LEU A 47 3.19 -11.25 9.72
CA LEU A 47 2.49 -10.51 10.76
C LEU A 47 1.30 -11.30 11.34
N CYS A 48 0.63 -12.10 10.51
CA CYS A 48 -0.45 -12.98 10.92
C CYS A 48 0.09 -14.22 11.63
N ARG A 49 -0.08 -14.35 12.96
CA ARG A 49 0.21 -15.60 13.65
C ARG A 49 -0.93 -16.61 13.40
N PRO A 50 -0.63 -17.91 13.34
CA PRO A 50 -1.67 -18.93 13.23
C PRO A 50 -2.62 -18.86 14.44
N GLY A 51 -3.88 -18.50 14.19
CA GLY A 51 -4.91 -18.30 15.20
C GLY A 51 -5.26 -16.84 15.51
N ASP A 52 -4.45 -15.88 15.07
CA ASP A 52 -4.76 -14.46 15.23
C ASP A 52 -5.86 -14.04 14.25
N ARG A 53 -6.93 -13.45 14.79
CA ARG A 53 -8.05 -12.88 14.01
C ARG A 53 -7.85 -11.40 13.68
N THR A 54 -6.66 -10.86 13.95
CA THR A 54 -6.36 -9.43 13.80
C THR A 54 -4.94 -9.21 13.31
N VAL A 55 -4.79 -8.34 12.31
CA VAL A 55 -3.49 -7.86 11.82
C VAL A 55 -3.43 -6.36 12.00
N THR A 56 -2.40 -5.90 12.70
CA THR A 56 -2.13 -4.48 12.89
C THR A 56 -1.26 -4.00 11.75
N VAL A 57 -1.73 -2.99 11.01
CA VAL A 57 -1.01 -2.38 9.90
C VAL A 57 -0.86 -0.87 10.13
N PRO A 58 0.21 -0.25 9.64
CA PRO A 58 0.37 1.21 9.68
C PRO A 58 -0.83 1.93 9.04
N PRO A 59 -1.16 3.17 9.44
CA PRO A 59 -2.35 3.85 8.96
C PRO A 59 -2.22 4.25 7.48
N ASN A 60 -0.98 4.40 7.01
CA ASN A 60 -0.61 4.71 5.63
C ASN A 60 -0.16 3.47 4.84
N ALA A 61 -0.51 2.27 5.31
CA ALA A 61 -0.13 1.05 4.63
C ALA A 61 -1.02 0.77 3.41
N ILE A 62 -0.40 0.38 2.30
CA ILE A 62 -1.07 -0.17 1.13
C ILE A 62 -0.94 -1.68 1.22
N LEU A 63 -2.06 -2.39 1.25
CA LEU A 63 -2.06 -3.84 1.25
C LEU A 63 -2.05 -4.37 -0.18
N SER A 64 -1.33 -5.47 -0.39
CA SER A 64 -1.42 -6.21 -1.64
C SER A 64 -2.86 -6.70 -1.89
N PRO A 65 -3.44 -6.46 -3.09
CA PRO A 65 -4.78 -6.92 -3.43
C PRO A 65 -4.95 -8.44 -3.32
N LEU A 66 -3.90 -9.21 -3.63
CA LEU A 66 -3.89 -10.67 -3.49
C LEU A 66 -4.03 -11.12 -2.04
N SER A 67 -3.64 -10.25 -1.10
CA SER A 67 -3.69 -10.58 0.31
C SER A 67 -5.04 -10.30 0.95
N LEU A 68 -5.85 -9.42 0.34
CA LEU A 68 -7.21 -9.17 0.80
C LEU A 68 -8.07 -10.43 0.74
N ASP A 69 -7.93 -11.20 -0.34
CA ASP A 69 -8.71 -12.43 -0.58
C ASP A 69 -8.55 -13.44 0.58
N TRP A 70 -7.33 -13.75 0.98
CA TRP A 70 -7.11 -14.67 2.10
C TRP A 70 -7.39 -14.04 3.47
N ILE A 71 -7.19 -12.72 3.64
CA ILE A 71 -7.52 -12.02 4.89
C ILE A 71 -9.02 -12.11 5.15
N GLU A 72 -9.85 -11.90 4.12
CA GLU A 72 -11.30 -12.05 4.19
C GLU A 72 -11.69 -13.51 4.42
N TYR A 73 -11.10 -14.45 3.67
CA TYR A 73 -11.37 -15.89 3.83
C TYR A 73 -11.07 -16.40 5.24
N ASN A 74 -9.97 -15.95 5.85
CA ASN A 74 -9.58 -16.36 7.21
C ASN A 74 -10.29 -15.54 8.31
N GLY A 75 -11.13 -14.58 7.95
CA GLY A 75 -11.84 -13.72 8.90
C GLY A 75 -10.90 -12.82 9.73
N VAL A 76 -9.77 -12.44 9.15
CA VAL A 76 -8.74 -11.61 9.82
C VAL A 76 -9.13 -10.14 9.69
N LYS A 77 -9.26 -9.44 10.82
CA LYS A 77 -9.56 -8.01 10.85
C LYS A 77 -8.29 -7.17 10.72
N ILE A 78 -8.31 -6.21 9.79
CA ILE A 78 -7.22 -5.25 9.64
C ILE A 78 -7.45 -4.07 10.58
N VAL A 79 -6.53 -3.84 11.51
CA VAL A 79 -6.53 -2.69 12.42
C VAL A 79 -5.45 -1.72 11.95
N ARG A 80 -5.85 -0.50 11.59
CA ARG A 80 -4.94 0.58 11.17
C ARG A 80 -4.54 1.41 12.39
N GLN A 81 -3.28 1.34 12.82
CA GLN A 81 -2.70 2.14 13.92
C GLN A 81 -1.47 2.89 13.47
#